data_AF-A0A852JR83-F1
#
_entry.id   AF-A0A852JR83-F1
#
_cell.length_a   1.000
_cell.length_b   1.000
_cell.length_c   1.000
_cell.angle_alpha   90.00
_cell.angle_beta   90.00
_cell.angle_gamma   90.00
#
_symmetry.space_group_name_H-M   'P 1'
#
loop_
_entity.id
_entity.type
_entity.pdbx_description
1 polymer ?
#
loop_
_entity_poly.entity_id
_entity_poly.type
_entity_poly.pdbx_seq_one_letter_code
_entity_poly.pdbx_strand_id
1 'polypeptide(L)'
;LQENLRYYVDKVFREIVRSSISCPTLMCDVFYSLRHLAAKRFPNDPHVQYSAVSSFVFLRFFAVAVVSPHTFHLRPHHPDAQTSRTLTLISKAIQTLGSWGSLTKSKLSSFKERFMCEFFKTFQEEQFTESVKKFLDDVSSTESKEPSGVSEPVHLKEG
;
A
#
# COMPACT_ATOMS: atom_id res chain seq x y z
N LEU A 1 -24.10 7.32 -1.64
CA LEU A 1 -22.86 7.47 -0.83
C LEU A 1 -22.06 6.16 -0.75
N GLN A 2 -22.70 5.02 -0.46
CA GLN A 2 -22.03 3.70 -0.33
C GLN A 2 -21.39 3.19 -1.62
N GLU A 3 -22.08 3.28 -2.77
CA GLU A 3 -21.51 2.87 -4.06
C GLU A 3 -20.30 3.74 -4.46
N ASN A 4 -20.37 5.05 -4.20
CA ASN A 4 -19.27 5.96 -4.45
C ASN A 4 -18.05 5.62 -3.58
N LEU A 5 -18.24 5.28 -2.30
CA LEU A 5 -17.14 4.86 -1.43
C LEU A 5 -16.48 3.57 -1.94
N ARG A 6 -17.27 2.61 -2.42
CA ARG A 6 -16.77 1.37 -3.02
C ARG A 6 -15.91 1.65 -4.23
N TYR A 7 -16.43 2.46 -5.14
CA TYR A 7 -15.72 2.90 -6.32
C TYR A 7 -14.39 3.59 -5.96
N TYR A 8 -14.37 4.48 -4.97
CA TYR A 8 -13.14 5.17 -4.57
C TYR A 8 -12.11 4.25 -3.92
N VAL A 9 -12.51 3.37 -3.00
CA VAL A 9 -11.59 2.42 -2.34
C VAL A 9 -10.98 1.47 -3.37
N ASP A 10 -11.82 0.93 -4.24
CA ASP A 10 -11.39 0.04 -5.31
C ASP A 10 -10.44 0.74 -6.31
N LYS A 11 -10.77 1.97 -6.71
CA LYS A 11 -9.89 2.77 -7.58
C LYS A 11 -8.54 3.04 -6.91
N VAL A 12 -8.53 3.48 -5.65
CA VAL A 12 -7.28 3.72 -4.89
C VAL A 12 -6.49 2.43 -4.75
N PHE A 13 -7.15 1.31 -4.45
CA PHE A 13 -6.50 0.01 -4.34
C PHE A 13 -5.84 -0.42 -5.64
N ARG A 14 -6.55 -0.30 -6.78
CA ARG A 14 -5.99 -0.64 -8.09
C ARG A 14 -4.78 0.24 -8.43
N GLU A 15 -4.84 1.54 -8.15
CA GLU A 15 -3.69 2.44 -8.37
C GLU A 15 -2.50 2.08 -7.48
N ILE A 16 -2.73 1.69 -6.22
CA ILE A 16 -1.67 1.20 -5.32
C ILE A 16 -1.01 -0.05 -5.93
N VAL A 17 -1.80 -1.06 -6.30
CA VAL A 17 -1.25 -2.32 -6.87
C VAL A 17 -0.49 -2.04 -8.17
N ARG A 18 -1.00 -1.18 -9.04
CA ARG A 18 -0.34 -0.79 -10.30
C ARG A 18 0.94 0.02 -10.07
N SER A 19 1.05 0.72 -8.94
CA SER A 19 2.24 1.53 -8.62
C SER A 19 3.49 0.70 -8.30
N SER A 20 3.40 -0.63 -8.15
CA SER A 20 4.57 -1.48 -7.90
C SER A 20 5.68 -1.29 -8.95
N ILE A 21 5.30 -1.04 -10.20
CA ILE A 21 6.26 -0.80 -11.30
C ILE A 21 7.06 0.50 -11.12
N SER A 22 6.49 1.50 -10.46
CA SER A 22 7.12 2.80 -10.22
C SER A 22 7.78 2.91 -8.84
N CYS A 23 7.80 1.83 -8.06
CA CYS A 23 8.46 1.79 -6.76
C CYS A 23 9.98 2.01 -6.95
N PRO A 24 10.58 3.04 -6.29
CA PRO A 24 12.01 3.31 -6.39
C PRO A 24 12.85 2.12 -5.91
N THR A 25 13.97 1.83 -6.57
CA THR A 25 14.86 0.71 -6.25
C THR A 25 15.29 0.69 -4.78
N LEU A 26 15.63 1.85 -4.22
CA LEU A 26 15.98 1.98 -2.80
C LEU A 26 14.86 1.51 -1.86
N MET A 27 13.59 1.81 -2.20
CA MET A 27 12.46 1.32 -1.42
C MET A 27 12.29 -0.19 -1.58
N CYS A 28 12.51 -0.72 -2.80
CA CYS A 28 12.47 -2.16 -3.04
C CYS A 28 13.50 -2.91 -2.20
N ASP A 29 14.73 -2.41 -2.11
CA ASP A 29 15.80 -3.01 -1.31
C ASP A 29 15.48 -3.01 0.19
N VAL A 30 14.89 -1.92 0.68
CA VAL A 30 14.42 -1.82 2.07
C VAL A 30 13.30 -2.82 2.34
N PHE A 31 12.34 -2.97 1.43
CA PHE A 31 11.24 -3.93 1.58
C PHE A 31 11.70 -5.38 1.47
N TYR A 32 12.63 -5.67 0.56
CA TYR A 32 13.29 -6.98 0.47
C TYR A 32 13.99 -7.31 1.80
N SER A 33 14.80 -6.38 2.32
CA SER A 33 15.51 -6.56 3.58
C SER A 33 14.55 -6.80 4.74
N LEU A 34 13.47 -6.01 4.83
CA LEU A 34 12.45 -6.14 5.85
C LEU A 34 11.76 -7.52 5.78
N ARG A 35 11.37 -7.96 4.58
CA ARG A 35 10.76 -9.26 4.35
C ARG A 35 11.70 -10.39 4.74
N HIS A 36 12.96 -10.32 4.32
CA HIS A 36 13.97 -11.34 4.61
C HIS A 36 14.27 -11.44 6.10
N LEU A 37 14.42 -10.30 6.79
CA LEU A 37 14.63 -10.26 8.25
C LEU A 37 13.44 -10.82 9.01
N ALA A 38 12.22 -10.50 8.58
CA ALA A 38 10.99 -11.03 9.17
C ALA A 38 10.89 -12.55 8.97
N ALA A 39 11.19 -13.06 7.77
CA ALA A 39 11.22 -14.50 7.47
C ALA A 39 12.28 -15.24 8.31
N LYS A 40 13.48 -14.65 8.46
CA LYS A 40 14.56 -15.21 9.29
C LYS A 40 14.21 -15.22 10.78
N ARG A 41 13.51 -14.20 11.26
CA ARG A 41 13.10 -14.08 12.67
C ARG A 41 11.92 -15.00 13.01
N PHE A 42 11.00 -15.21 12.06
CA PHE A 42 9.78 -15.99 12.25
C PHE A 42 9.65 -17.07 11.17
N PRO A 43 10.55 -18.07 11.13
CA PRO A 43 10.56 -19.08 10.07
C PRO A 43 9.32 -19.99 10.07
N ASN A 44 8.63 -20.09 11.21
CA ASN A 44 7.42 -20.91 11.38
C ASN A 44 6.14 -20.20 10.93
N ASP A 45 6.19 -18.90 10.58
CA ASP A 45 5.04 -18.14 10.14
C ASP A 45 5.34 -17.38 8.82
N PRO A 46 5.03 -17.99 7.66
CA PRO A 46 5.27 -17.38 6.36
C PRO A 46 4.36 -16.18 6.07
N HIS A 47 3.37 -15.87 6.91
CA HIS A 47 2.55 -14.67 6.77
C HIS A 47 3.24 -13.43 7.35
N VAL A 48 4.09 -13.59 8.36
CA VAL A 48 4.76 -12.47 9.05
C VAL A 48 5.65 -11.67 8.10
N GLN A 49 6.37 -12.32 7.18
CA GLN A 49 7.21 -11.64 6.20
C GLN A 49 6.42 -10.69 5.29
N TYR A 50 5.21 -11.07 4.87
CA TYR A 50 4.33 -10.21 4.07
C TYR A 50 3.62 -9.18 4.92
N SER A 51 3.19 -9.56 6.14
CA SER A 51 2.55 -8.66 7.08
C SER A 51 3.46 -7.50 7.50
N ALA A 52 4.76 -7.76 7.68
CA ALA A 52 5.75 -6.74 8.00
C ALA A 52 5.83 -5.66 6.91
N VAL A 53 6.03 -6.05 5.65
CA VAL A 53 6.10 -5.12 4.51
C VAL A 53 4.77 -4.43 4.28
N SER A 54 3.67 -5.20 4.29
CA SER A 54 2.31 -4.68 4.10
C SER A 54 1.93 -3.63 5.14
N SER A 55 2.27 -3.89 6.42
CA SER A 55 2.01 -2.94 7.51
C SER A 55 2.78 -1.63 7.35
N PHE A 56 3.96 -1.66 6.73
CA PHE A 56 4.70 -0.45 6.46
C PHE A 56 4.07 0.32 5.29
N VAL A 57 3.89 -0.35 4.16
CA VAL A 57 3.42 0.29 2.91
C VAL A 57 1.99 0.78 3.02
N PHE A 58 1.06 -0.06 3.47
CA PHE A 58 -0.35 0.32 3.50
C PHE A 58 -0.69 1.21 4.69
N LEU A 59 -0.19 0.93 5.90
CA LEU A 59 -0.60 1.68 7.10
C LEU A 59 0.25 2.92 7.34
N ARG A 60 1.57 2.89 7.07
CA ARG A 60 2.45 4.04 7.35
C ARG A 60 2.62 4.98 6.15
N PHE A 61 2.49 4.48 4.92
CA PHE A 61 2.64 5.30 3.73
C PHE A 61 1.29 5.67 3.11
N PHE A 62 0.59 4.71 2.49
CA PHE A 62 -0.64 5.01 1.75
C PHE A 62 -1.79 5.51 2.62
N ALA A 63 -2.03 4.91 3.79
CA ALA A 63 -3.09 5.36 4.68
C ALA A 63 -2.88 6.81 5.18
N VAL A 64 -1.62 7.20 5.43
CA VAL A 64 -1.27 8.57 5.85
C VAL A 64 -1.46 9.53 4.67
N ALA A 65 -1.04 9.14 3.47
CA ALA A 65 -1.26 9.91 2.24
C ALA A 65 -2.73 10.15 1.92
N VAL A 66 -3.58 9.14 2.13
CA VAL A 66 -5.03 9.25 1.91
C VAL A 66 -5.71 10.14 2.95
N VAL A 67 -5.31 10.09 4.23
CA VAL A 67 -5.91 10.94 5.28
C VAL A 67 -5.47 12.38 5.17
N SER A 68 -4.23 12.63 4.75
CA SER A 68 -3.63 13.97 4.73
C SER A 68 -3.15 14.36 3.32
N PRO A 69 -4.05 14.50 2.34
CA PRO A 69 -3.65 14.86 0.97
C PRO A 69 -2.93 16.21 0.87
N HIS A 70 -3.15 17.13 1.83
CA HIS A 70 -2.44 18.42 1.89
C HIS A 70 -0.95 18.28 2.17
N THR A 71 -0.59 17.39 3.10
CA THR A 71 0.80 17.14 3.49
C THR A 71 1.61 16.52 2.36
N PHE A 72 0.93 15.86 1.41
CA PHE A 72 1.52 15.29 0.19
C PHE A 72 1.36 16.20 -1.05
N HIS A 73 0.94 17.46 -0.86
CA HIS A 73 0.71 18.44 -1.93
C HIS A 73 -0.28 17.98 -3.01
N LEU A 74 -1.16 17.01 -2.72
CA LEU A 74 -2.12 16.47 -3.68
C LEU A 74 -3.26 17.46 -3.98
N ARG A 75 -3.50 18.45 -3.12
CA ARG A 75 -4.42 19.58 -3.36
C ARG A 75 -3.99 20.89 -2.67
N PRO A 76 -4.34 22.05 -3.27
CA PRO A 76 -4.03 23.37 -2.70
C PRO A 76 -4.94 23.81 -1.53
N HIS A 77 -6.13 23.22 -1.34
CA HIS A 77 -7.12 23.68 -0.34
C HIS A 77 -7.69 22.55 0.53
N HIS A 78 -7.77 22.79 1.85
CA HIS A 78 -8.23 21.82 2.85
C HIS A 78 -9.59 21.22 2.47
N PRO A 79 -9.79 19.89 2.48
CA PRO A 79 -11.08 19.28 2.25
C PRO A 79 -12.10 19.79 3.27
N ASP A 80 -13.32 20.02 2.80
CA ASP A 80 -14.46 20.27 3.67
C ASP A 80 -14.72 19.07 4.59
N ALA A 81 -15.47 19.28 5.67
CA ALA A 81 -15.71 18.26 6.70
C ALA A 81 -16.34 16.96 6.13
N GLN A 82 -17.10 17.02 5.05
CA GLN A 82 -17.67 15.84 4.41
C GLN A 82 -16.61 15.07 3.62
N THR A 83 -15.78 15.77 2.84
CA THR A 83 -14.65 15.16 2.11
C THR A 83 -13.63 14.53 3.06
N SER A 84 -13.27 15.19 4.16
CA SER A 84 -12.36 14.66 5.18
C SER A 84 -12.87 13.35 5.80
N ARG A 85 -14.19 13.25 6.04
CA ARG A 85 -14.82 12.02 6.51
C ARG A 85 -14.69 10.91 5.46
N THR A 86 -14.97 11.20 4.18
CA THR A 86 -14.82 10.20 3.10
C THR A 86 -13.38 9.71 2.96
N LEU A 87 -12.39 10.61 3.00
CA LEU A 87 -10.97 10.25 2.95
C LEU A 87 -10.56 9.39 4.15
N THR A 88 -11.07 9.71 5.33
CA THR A 88 -10.84 8.89 6.54
C THR A 88 -11.42 7.49 6.39
N LEU A 89 -12.63 7.36 5.82
CA LEU A 89 -13.24 6.06 5.54
C LEU A 89 -12.43 5.27 4.52
N ILE A 90 -11.96 5.91 3.44
CA ILE A 90 -11.07 5.27 2.44
C ILE A 90 -9.77 4.81 3.11
N SER A 91 -9.13 5.66 3.93
CA SER A 91 -7.90 5.27 4.62
C SER A 91 -8.11 4.10 5.57
N LYS A 92 -9.20 4.10 6.36
CA LYS A 92 -9.54 2.95 7.20
C LYS A 92 -9.74 1.69 6.37
N ALA A 93 -10.28 1.83 5.16
CA ALA A 93 -10.40 0.71 4.24
C ALA A 93 -9.06 0.18 3.77
N ILE A 94 -8.18 1.05 3.28
CA ILE A 94 -6.83 0.69 2.84
C ILE A 94 -6.01 0.08 4.00
N GLN A 95 -6.12 0.61 5.22
CA GLN A 95 -5.46 0.04 6.41
C GLN A 95 -5.94 -1.39 6.72
N THR A 96 -7.22 -1.65 6.50
CA THR A 96 -7.83 -2.96 6.73
C THR A 96 -7.38 -3.95 5.67
N LEU A 97 -7.32 -3.55 4.40
CA LEU A 97 -6.80 -4.35 3.29
C LEU A 97 -5.30 -4.67 3.47
N GLY A 98 -4.52 -3.70 3.95
CA GLY A 98 -3.08 -3.87 4.22
C GLY A 98 -2.74 -4.72 5.44
N SER A 99 -3.72 -5.12 6.25
CA SER A 99 -3.52 -6.03 7.38
C SER A 99 -3.49 -7.49 6.91
N TRP A 100 -2.52 -7.83 6.05
CA TRP A 100 -2.26 -9.19 5.55
C TRP A 100 -2.17 -10.19 6.72
N GLY A 101 -3.07 -11.19 6.74
CA GLY A 101 -3.12 -12.23 7.78
C GLY A 101 -3.91 -11.90 9.06
N SER A 102 -4.31 -10.63 9.27
CA SER A 102 -5.08 -10.20 10.46
C SER A 102 -6.51 -9.77 10.12
N LEU A 103 -7.06 -10.25 9.01
CA LEU A 103 -8.51 -10.25 8.78
C LEU A 103 -9.16 -11.44 9.50
N THR A 104 -8.79 -11.68 10.75
CA THR A 104 -9.61 -12.52 11.62
C THR A 104 -10.91 -11.77 11.88
N LYS A 105 -12.02 -12.50 11.98
CA LYS A 105 -13.38 -11.99 12.27
C LYS A 105 -13.42 -10.95 13.42
N SER A 106 -12.40 -10.91 14.27
CA SER A 106 -12.21 -9.98 15.39
C SER A 106 -11.98 -8.51 14.99
N LYS A 107 -11.19 -8.18 13.96
CA LYS A 107 -11.03 -6.75 13.58
C LYS A 107 -12.29 -6.17 12.93
N LEU A 108 -13.09 -7.02 12.31
CA LEU A 108 -14.35 -6.62 11.67
C LEU A 108 -15.40 -6.15 12.70
N SER A 109 -15.31 -6.60 13.96
CA SER A 109 -16.19 -6.13 15.05
C SER A 109 -15.81 -4.75 15.61
N SER A 110 -14.60 -4.25 15.32
CA SER A 110 -14.16 -2.91 15.74
C SER A 110 -14.73 -1.78 14.86
N PHE A 111 -15.39 -2.13 13.76
CA PHE A 111 -16.10 -1.14 12.96
C PHE A 111 -17.39 -0.73 13.66
N LYS A 112 -17.45 0.55 14.06
CA LYS A 112 -18.66 1.18 14.62
C LYS A 112 -19.86 1.14 13.68
N GLU A 113 -19.67 0.88 12.40
CA GLU A 113 -20.71 1.00 11.36
C GLU A 113 -20.91 -0.32 10.60
N ARG A 114 -22.10 -0.93 10.75
CA ARG A 114 -22.46 -2.24 10.17
C ARG A 114 -22.32 -2.29 8.64
N PHE A 115 -22.51 -1.17 7.94
CA PHE A 115 -22.32 -1.14 6.49
C PHE A 115 -20.85 -1.25 6.07
N MET A 116 -19.90 -0.77 6.89
CA MET A 116 -18.47 -0.94 6.62
C MET A 116 -18.10 -2.41 6.76
N CYS A 117 -18.71 -3.12 7.71
CA CYS A 117 -18.53 -4.56 7.88
C CYS A 117 -18.94 -5.35 6.62
N GLU A 118 -20.13 -5.10 6.07
CA GLU A 118 -20.60 -5.74 4.83
C GLU A 118 -19.77 -5.34 3.60
N PHE A 119 -19.37 -4.07 3.51
CA PHE A 119 -18.47 -3.56 2.50
C PHE A 119 -17.13 -4.31 2.50
N PHE A 120 -16.48 -4.45 3.66
CA PHE A 120 -15.19 -5.14 3.78
C PHE A 120 -15.26 -6.62 3.49
N LYS A 121 -16.39 -7.28 3.75
CA LYS A 121 -16.61 -8.67 3.34
C LYS A 121 -16.56 -8.83 1.82
N THR A 122 -16.98 -7.82 1.05
CA THR A 122 -16.87 -7.86 -0.42
C THR A 122 -15.42 -7.72 -0.91
N PHE A 123 -14.53 -7.14 -0.11
CA PHE A 123 -13.09 -7.04 -0.40
C PHE A 123 -12.28 -8.20 0.20
N GLN A 124 -12.92 -9.12 0.95
CA GLN A 124 -12.30 -10.38 1.39
C GLN A 124 -12.27 -11.44 0.30
N GLU A 125 -12.67 -11.10 -0.94
CA GLU A 125 -12.47 -11.97 -2.09
C GLU A 125 -10.98 -12.31 -2.24
N GLU A 126 -10.71 -13.58 -2.50
CA GLU A 126 -9.38 -14.17 -2.70
C GLU A 126 -8.51 -13.33 -3.65
N GLN A 127 -9.13 -12.68 -4.64
CA GLN A 127 -8.48 -11.78 -5.60
C GLN A 127 -7.79 -10.55 -5.00
N PHE A 128 -8.34 -9.92 -3.95
CA PHE A 128 -7.66 -8.79 -3.29
C PHE A 128 -6.40 -9.26 -2.58
N THR A 129 -6.52 -10.43 -1.95
CA THR A 129 -5.42 -11.08 -1.26
C THR A 129 -4.32 -11.41 -2.29
N GLU A 130 -4.65 -12.06 -3.38
CA GLU A 130 -3.66 -12.33 -4.44
C GLU A 130 -3.02 -11.06 -5.02
N SER A 131 -3.81 -10.01 -5.25
CA SER A 131 -3.31 -8.73 -5.77
C SER A 131 -2.34 -8.03 -4.82
N VAL A 132 -2.64 -8.02 -3.50
CA VAL A 132 -1.74 -7.47 -2.48
C VAL A 132 -0.47 -8.32 -2.38
N LYS A 133 -0.58 -9.66 -2.39
CA LYS A 133 0.59 -10.53 -2.36
C LYS A 133 1.51 -10.23 -3.53
N LYS A 134 0.95 -10.18 -4.74
CA LYS A 134 1.69 -9.86 -5.95
C LYS A 134 2.36 -8.49 -5.86
N PHE A 135 1.63 -7.47 -5.42
CA PHE A 135 2.21 -6.13 -5.19
C PHE A 135 3.39 -6.20 -4.21
N LEU A 136 3.25 -6.90 -3.09
CA LEU A 136 4.30 -7.04 -2.08
C LEU A 136 5.50 -7.80 -2.64
N ASP A 137 5.28 -8.85 -3.44
CA ASP A 137 6.35 -9.57 -4.14
C ASP A 137 7.08 -8.63 -5.11
N ASP A 138 6.36 -7.91 -5.96
CA ASP A 138 6.93 -6.99 -6.95
C ASP A 138 7.75 -5.87 -6.27
N VAL A 139 7.27 -5.27 -5.16
CA VAL A 139 8.00 -4.20 -4.44
C VAL A 139 9.03 -4.70 -3.44
N SER A 140 9.11 -6.00 -3.16
CA SER A 140 10.13 -6.59 -2.29
C SER A 140 11.06 -7.53 -3.04
N SER A 141 11.16 -7.37 -4.36
CA SER A 141 12.11 -8.09 -5.21
C SER A 141 13.28 -7.17 -5.57
N THR A 142 14.49 -7.68 -5.42
CA THR A 142 15.75 -6.98 -5.77
C THR A 142 16.06 -7.08 -7.27
N GLU A 143 15.05 -7.09 -8.14
CA GLU A 143 15.32 -6.92 -9.56
C GLU A 143 15.76 -5.47 -9.74
N SER A 144 17.05 -5.29 -10.01
CA SER A 144 17.68 -4.02 -10.32
C SER A 144 16.88 -3.36 -11.45
N LYS A 145 15.95 -2.46 -11.11
CA LYS A 145 15.40 -1.50 -12.06
C LYS A 145 16.48 -0.45 -12.27
N GLU A 146 17.53 -0.85 -12.99
CA GLU A 146 18.46 0.10 -13.59
C GLU A 146 17.63 1.01 -14.50
N PRO A 147 17.57 2.34 -14.27
CA PRO A 147 17.43 3.20 -15.42
C PRO A 147 18.72 3.01 -16.21
N SER A 148 18.62 2.44 -17.41
CA SER A 148 19.65 2.46 -18.43
C SER A 148 19.93 3.93 -18.84
N GLY A 149 20.55 4.67 -17.92
CA GLY A 149 21.13 5.98 -18.13
C GLY A 149 22.53 5.76 -18.67
N VAL A 150 22.64 5.86 -19.99
CA VAL A 150 23.88 5.90 -20.76
C VAL A 150 24.99 6.63 -19.99
N SER A 151 26.05 5.90 -19.64
CA SER A 151 27.34 6.52 -19.34
C SER A 151 27.88 7.09 -20.65
N GLU A 152 27.67 8.38 -20.90
CA GLU A 152 28.51 9.11 -21.85
C GLU A 152 29.87 9.34 -21.19
N PRO A 153 30.98 8.86 -21.78
CA PRO A 153 32.31 9.21 -21.30
C PRO A 153 32.56 10.70 -21.57
N VAL A 154 32.78 11.45 -20.49
CA VAL A 154 33.15 12.86 -20.54
C VAL A 154 34.52 12.98 -21.19
N HIS A 155 34.56 13.41 -22.45
CA HIS A 155 35.80 13.84 -23.10
C HIS A 155 36.26 15.17 -22.49
N LEU A 156 37.34 15.13 -21.71
CA LEU A 156 38.09 16.32 -21.32
C LEU A 156 38.79 16.88 -22.57
N LYS A 157 38.48 18.13 -22.92
CA LYS A 157 39.20 18.88 -23.94
C LYS A 157 40.24 19.73 -23.22
N GLU A 158 41.51 19.32 -23.28
CA GLU A 158 42.63 20.20 -22.93
C GLU A 158 42.64 21.39 -23.90
N GLY A 159 42.76 22.59 -23.33
CA GLY A 159 43.04 23.85 -24.00
C GLY A 159 44.14 24.57 -23.26
#